data_AF-A0A5B8J7V0-F1
#
_entry.id   AF-A0A5B8J7V0-F1
#
_cell.length_a   1.000
_cell.length_b   1.000
_cell.length_c   1.000
_cell.angle_alpha   90.00
_cell.angle_beta   90.00
_cell.angle_gamma   90.00
#
_symmetry.space_group_name_H-M   'P 1'
#
loop_
_entity.id
_entity.type
_entity.pdbx_description
1 polymer ?
#
loop_
_entity_poly.entity_id
_entity_poly.type
_entity_poly.pdbx_seq_one_letter_code
_entity_poly.pdbx_strand_id
1 'polypeptide(L)'
;MFDALKESKRTISKTKKQIIVYGFFYYFLNSITIITTFIVGTIAIIYLAGASKYYGDTINPYNSWLNQDSNYVLTTTIINAILSLFSGIISFFLVNTKFIEKKSLLNKLNMEMMIYNEKKFYYGNKKQVDRDYILYKRIFYLSNKEKFEREEIKEWEKQN
;
A
#
# COMPACT_ATOMS: atom_id res chain seq x y z
N MET A 1 12.70 -20.89 -28.64
CA MET A 1 13.14 -19.53 -29.03
C MET A 1 12.55 -18.53 -28.04
N PHE A 2 13.36 -17.66 -27.45
CA PHE A 2 12.90 -16.67 -26.48
C PHE A 2 12.06 -15.59 -27.18
N ASP A 3 10.83 -15.39 -26.74
CA ASP A 3 9.93 -14.36 -27.27
C ASP A 3 9.96 -13.13 -26.35
N ALA A 4 10.83 -12.20 -26.71
CA ALA A 4 11.08 -10.96 -26.00
C ALA A 4 9.82 -10.08 -25.90
N LEU A 5 8.97 -10.08 -26.93
CA LEU A 5 7.73 -9.33 -26.96
C LEU A 5 6.67 -9.94 -26.02
N LYS A 6 6.57 -11.26 -25.99
CA LYS A 6 5.66 -11.96 -25.07
C LYS A 6 6.02 -11.73 -23.62
N GLU A 7 7.30 -11.82 -23.25
CA GLU A 7 7.74 -11.55 -21.87
C GLU A 7 7.58 -10.08 -21.47
N SER A 8 7.78 -9.16 -22.41
CA SER A 8 7.47 -7.73 -22.26
C SER A 8 6.00 -7.49 -21.90
N LYS A 9 5.07 -8.06 -22.68
CA LYS A 9 3.62 -7.98 -22.42
C LYS A 9 3.22 -8.66 -21.11
N ARG A 10 3.84 -9.80 -20.78
CA ARG A 10 3.62 -10.51 -19.52
C ARG A 10 4.00 -9.66 -18.32
N THR A 11 5.11 -8.94 -18.39
CA THR A 11 5.58 -8.03 -17.34
C THR A 11 4.57 -6.90 -17.11
N ILE A 12 4.08 -6.27 -18.18
CA ILE A 12 3.02 -5.24 -18.09
C ILE A 12 1.75 -5.80 -17.43
N SER A 13 1.31 -6.99 -17.85
CA SER A 13 0.13 -7.64 -17.26
C SER A 13 0.31 -7.95 -15.77
N LYS A 14 1.49 -8.44 -15.37
CA LYS A 14 1.83 -8.65 -13.95
C LYS A 14 1.75 -7.34 -13.16
N THR A 15 2.32 -6.25 -13.68
CA THR A 15 2.25 -4.93 -13.03
C THR A 15 0.81 -4.45 -12.87
N LYS A 16 -0.05 -4.65 -13.88
CA LYS A 16 -1.49 -4.35 -13.77
C LYS A 16 -2.16 -5.12 -12.63
N LYS A 17 -1.89 -6.43 -12.51
CA LYS A 17 -2.42 -7.25 -11.41
C LYS A 17 -1.94 -6.76 -10.05
N GLN A 18 -0.67 -6.40 -9.93
CA GLN A 18 -0.11 -5.85 -8.69
C GLN A 18 -0.81 -4.54 -8.27
N ILE A 19 -1.11 -3.65 -9.23
CA ILE A 19 -1.87 -2.42 -8.95
C ILE A 19 -3.25 -2.75 -8.38
N ILE A 20 -3.95 -3.74 -8.94
CA ILE A 20 -5.26 -4.16 -8.42
C ILE A 20 -5.15 -4.65 -6.97
N VAL A 21 -4.16 -5.51 -6.69
CA VAL A 21 -3.95 -6.04 -5.33
C VAL A 21 -3.61 -4.93 -4.35
N TYR A 22 -2.64 -4.07 -4.66
CA TYR A 22 -2.28 -2.96 -3.78
C TYR A 22 -3.42 -1.95 -3.63
N GLY A 23 -4.16 -1.69 -4.70
CA GLY A 23 -5.34 -0.83 -4.67
C GLY A 23 -6.44 -1.40 -3.77
N PHE A 24 -6.71 -2.70 -3.85
CA PHE A 24 -7.65 -3.39 -2.96
C PHE A 24 -7.26 -3.20 -1.49
N PHE A 25 -6.01 -3.52 -1.14
CA PHE A 25 -5.54 -3.36 0.24
C PHE A 25 -5.55 -1.90 0.70
N TYR A 26 -5.20 -0.95 -0.19
CA TYR A 26 -5.26 0.48 0.11
C TYR A 26 -6.66 0.92 0.53
N TYR A 27 -7.68 0.58 -0.27
CA TYR A 27 -9.07 0.96 0.03
C TYR A 27 -9.62 0.17 1.23
N PHE A 28 -9.33 -1.13 1.32
CA PHE A 28 -9.80 -1.99 2.40
C PHE A 28 -9.27 -1.53 3.77
N LEU A 29 -7.97 -1.26 3.88
CA LEU A 29 -7.36 -0.79 5.13
C LEU A 29 -7.88 0.60 5.53
N ASN A 30 -8.11 1.49 4.56
CA ASN A 30 -8.76 2.78 4.80
C ASN A 30 -10.16 2.61 5.38
N SER A 31 -10.99 1.74 4.80
CA SER A 31 -12.34 1.47 5.28
C SER A 31 -12.33 0.91 6.70
N ILE A 32 -11.45 -0.05 7.01
CA ILE A 32 -11.30 -0.58 8.36
C ILE A 32 -10.93 0.52 9.34
N THR A 33 -10.01 1.41 8.96
CA THR A 33 -9.55 2.50 9.83
C THR A 33 -10.69 3.46 10.18
N ILE A 34 -11.49 3.85 9.19
CA ILE A 34 -12.66 4.72 9.38
C ILE A 34 -13.69 4.04 10.29
N ILE A 35 -14.04 2.78 10.02
CA ILE A 35 -15.03 2.02 10.80
C ILE A 35 -14.56 1.84 12.25
N THR A 36 -13.29 1.46 12.44
CA THR A 36 -12.72 1.24 13.78
C THR A 36 -12.68 2.55 14.57
N THR A 37 -12.27 3.65 13.94
CA THR A 37 -12.27 4.97 14.57
C THR A 37 -13.68 5.38 14.99
N PHE A 38 -14.68 5.13 14.15
CA PHE A 38 -16.07 5.38 14.48
C PHE A 38 -16.55 4.56 15.69
N ILE A 39 -16.30 3.25 15.70
CA ILE A 39 -16.70 2.35 16.80
C ILE A 39 -16.02 2.76 18.11
N VAL A 40 -14.70 2.98 18.10
CA VAL A 40 -13.94 3.39 19.29
C VAL A 40 -14.43 4.74 19.80
N GLY A 41 -14.71 5.69 18.90
CA GLY A 41 -15.30 6.99 19.24
C GLY A 41 -16.66 6.84 19.94
N THR A 42 -17.54 5.99 19.41
CA THR A 42 -18.84 5.70 20.04
C THR A 42 -18.70 5.05 21.41
N ILE A 43 -17.84 4.04 21.55
CA ILE A 43 -17.59 3.37 22.84
C ILE A 43 -17.03 4.36 23.86
N ALA A 44 -16.09 5.22 23.46
CA ALA A 44 -15.50 6.23 24.34
C ALA A 44 -16.54 7.24 24.82
N ILE A 45 -17.45 7.70 23.95
CA ILE A 45 -18.55 8.61 24.32
C ILE A 45 -19.49 7.94 25.31
N ILE A 46 -19.92 6.69 25.05
CA ILE A 46 -20.81 5.94 25.95
C ILE A 46 -20.15 5.76 27.32
N TYR A 47 -18.86 5.37 27.33
CA TYR A 47 -18.12 5.19 28.57
C TYR A 47 -17.99 6.48 29.37
N LEU A 48 -17.61 7.60 28.73
CA LEU A 48 -17.50 8.91 29.38
C LEU A 48 -18.85 9.39 29.92
N ALA A 49 -19.94 9.15 29.18
CA ALA A 49 -21.29 9.45 29.64
C ALA A 49 -21.66 8.63 30.89
N GLY A 50 -21.38 7.32 30.89
CA GLY A 50 -21.63 6.43 32.04
C GLY A 50 -20.73 6.68 33.25
N ALA A 51 -19.50 7.14 33.03
CA ALA A 51 -18.56 7.52 34.10
C ALA A 51 -18.78 8.95 34.64
N SER A 52 -19.68 9.72 34.02
CA SER A 52 -19.97 11.10 34.41
C SER A 52 -20.59 11.17 35.81
N LYS A 53 -20.00 12.02 36.66
CA LYS A 53 -20.51 12.32 38.02
C LYS A 53 -21.53 13.46 38.03
N TYR A 54 -21.88 14.03 36.88
CA TYR A 54 -22.84 15.14 36.78
C TYR A 54 -24.29 14.76 37.14
N TYR A 55 -24.57 13.47 37.36
CA TYR A 55 -25.88 12.98 37.78
C TYR A 55 -26.14 13.05 39.30
N GLY A 56 -25.17 13.49 40.11
CA GLY A 56 -25.37 13.65 41.56
C GLY A 56 -25.83 12.34 42.23
N ASP A 57 -26.86 12.42 43.09
CA ASP A 57 -27.47 11.26 43.78
C ASP A 57 -28.44 10.44 42.91
N THR A 58 -28.65 10.84 41.65
CA THR A 58 -29.51 10.08 40.72
C THR A 58 -28.72 9.01 39.97
N ILE A 59 -29.36 7.88 39.70
CA ILE A 59 -28.75 6.78 38.94
C ILE A 59 -28.42 7.29 37.53
N ASN A 60 -27.13 7.27 37.16
CA ASN A 60 -26.70 7.66 35.82
C ASN A 60 -27.35 6.71 34.79
N PRO A 61 -28.21 7.22 33.89
CA PRO A 61 -28.95 6.39 32.93
C PRO A 61 -28.04 5.80 31.83
N TYR A 62 -26.82 6.32 31.69
CA TYR A 62 -25.81 5.87 30.74
C TYR A 62 -24.80 4.89 31.36
N ASN A 63 -24.95 4.54 32.63
CA ASN A 63 -24.12 3.53 33.27
C ASN A 63 -24.39 2.15 32.63
N SER A 64 -23.34 1.48 32.18
CA SER A 64 -23.45 0.22 31.44
C SER A 64 -22.44 -0.81 31.94
N TRP A 65 -22.54 -2.04 31.43
CA TRP A 65 -21.57 -3.12 31.69
C TRP A 65 -20.12 -2.74 31.34
N LEU A 66 -19.91 -1.74 30.47
CA LEU A 66 -18.58 -1.19 30.15
C LEU A 66 -17.93 -0.44 31.33
N ASN A 67 -18.71 -0.06 32.34
CA ASN A 67 -18.26 0.72 33.48
C ASN A 67 -18.02 -0.13 34.75
N GLN A 68 -18.20 -1.46 34.69
CA GLN A 68 -18.28 -2.32 35.88
C GLN A 68 -16.92 -2.83 36.44
N ASP A 69 -15.90 -3.08 35.62
CA ASP A 69 -14.59 -3.64 36.06
C ASP A 69 -13.39 -2.93 35.37
N SER A 70 -13.27 -1.63 35.63
CA SER A 70 -12.98 -0.65 34.57
C SER A 70 -11.52 -0.33 34.25
N ASN A 71 -10.51 -0.71 35.03
CA ASN A 71 -9.18 -0.08 34.85
C ASN A 71 -8.15 -0.96 34.12
N TYR A 72 -8.02 -2.24 34.49
CA TYR A 72 -7.02 -3.11 33.86
C TYR A 72 -7.40 -3.49 32.42
N VAL A 73 -8.62 -3.99 32.23
CA VAL A 73 -9.15 -4.38 30.90
C VAL A 73 -9.16 -3.18 29.95
N LEU A 74 -9.48 -2.00 30.46
CA LEU A 74 -9.54 -0.76 29.68
C LEU A 74 -8.13 -0.28 29.32
N THR A 75 -7.16 -0.34 30.24
CA THR A 75 -5.76 -0.01 29.94
C THR A 75 -5.18 -0.95 28.88
N THR A 76 -5.40 -2.26 29.00
CA THR A 76 -4.92 -3.23 27.99
C THR A 76 -5.62 -3.04 26.64
N THR A 77 -6.92 -2.70 26.65
CA THR A 77 -7.68 -2.44 25.42
C THR A 77 -7.23 -1.17 24.74
N ILE A 78 -6.94 -0.10 25.49
CA ILE A 78 -6.39 1.16 24.97
C ILE A 78 -5.00 0.92 24.38
N ILE A 79 -4.12 0.21 25.08
CA ILE A 79 -2.78 -0.11 24.59
C ILE A 79 -2.87 -0.92 23.29
N ASN A 80 -3.71 -1.96 23.24
CA ASN A 80 -3.89 -2.78 22.04
C ASN A 80 -4.53 -1.98 20.89
N ALA A 81 -5.46 -1.07 21.17
CA ALA A 81 -6.06 -0.18 20.18
C ALA A 81 -5.03 0.79 19.60
N ILE A 82 -4.18 1.39 20.45
CA ILE A 82 -3.09 2.28 20.03
C ILE A 82 -2.07 1.53 19.17
N LEU A 83 -1.63 0.34 19.61
CA LEU A 83 -0.70 -0.50 18.84
C LEU A 83 -1.30 -0.92 17.48
N SER A 84 -2.58 -1.27 17.47
CA SER A 84 -3.30 -1.62 16.23
C SER A 84 -3.46 -0.42 15.31
N LEU A 85 -3.71 0.77 15.86
CA LEU A 85 -3.82 2.02 15.12
C LEU A 85 -2.49 2.39 14.47
N PHE A 86 -1.39 2.38 15.22
CA PHE A 86 -0.06 2.64 14.66
C PHE A 86 0.33 1.61 13.59
N SER A 87 0.08 0.33 13.86
CA SER A 87 0.34 -0.74 12.89
C SER A 87 -0.51 -0.59 11.62
N GLY A 88 -1.78 -0.17 11.76
CA GLY A 88 -2.68 0.13 10.67
C GLY A 88 -2.21 1.32 9.83
N ILE A 89 -1.82 2.42 10.47
CA ILE A 89 -1.30 3.63 9.80
C ILE A 89 -0.01 3.34 9.03
N ILE A 90 0.93 2.60 9.63
CA ILE A 90 2.20 2.24 8.97
C ILE A 90 1.91 1.34 7.77
N SER A 91 1.07 0.32 7.94
CA SER A 91 0.65 -0.57 6.85
C SER A 91 -0.04 0.20 5.72
N PHE A 92 -0.86 1.19 6.07
CA PHE A 92 -1.53 2.06 5.12
C PHE A 92 -0.54 2.87 4.27
N PHE A 93 0.40 3.58 4.91
CA PHE A 93 1.41 4.34 4.18
C PHE A 93 2.29 3.45 3.29
N LEU A 94 2.67 2.26 3.78
CA LEU A 94 3.46 1.31 3.01
C LEU A 94 2.71 0.83 1.76
N VAL A 95 1.45 0.44 1.92
CA VAL A 95 0.61 -0.02 0.80
C VAL A 95 0.34 1.11 -0.19
N ASN A 96 0.08 2.33 0.30
CA ASN A 96 -0.09 3.51 -0.56
C ASN A 96 1.16 3.79 -1.40
N THR A 97 2.34 3.79 -0.79
CA THR A 97 3.62 3.98 -1.49
C THR A 97 3.79 2.91 -2.56
N LYS A 98 3.57 1.63 -2.23
CA LYS A 98 3.67 0.53 -3.21
C LYS A 98 2.64 0.66 -4.34
N PHE A 99 1.43 1.10 -4.04
CA PHE A 99 0.39 1.35 -5.05
C PHE A 99 0.81 2.44 -6.03
N ILE A 100 1.29 3.58 -5.53
CA ILE A 100 1.76 4.72 -6.34
C ILE A 100 2.97 4.30 -7.19
N GLU A 101 3.96 3.62 -6.60
CA GLU A 101 5.14 3.10 -7.30
C GLU A 101 4.74 2.22 -8.49
N LYS A 102 3.83 1.25 -8.28
CA LYS A 102 3.38 0.35 -9.35
C LYS A 102 2.57 1.07 -10.42
N LYS A 103 1.74 2.05 -10.06
CA LYS A 103 1.02 2.89 -11.02
C LYS A 103 1.99 3.70 -11.90
N SER A 104 3.00 4.31 -11.26
CA SER A 104 4.07 5.04 -11.96
C SER A 104 4.85 4.12 -12.90
N LEU A 105 5.23 2.93 -12.44
CA LEU A 105 5.90 1.93 -13.28
C LEU A 105 5.04 1.53 -14.49
N LEU A 106 3.75 1.24 -14.29
CA LEU A 106 2.86 0.88 -15.40
C LEU A 106 2.79 1.99 -16.45
N ASN A 107 2.72 3.26 -16.03
CA ASN A 107 2.71 4.39 -16.95
C ASN A 107 4.00 4.46 -17.79
N LYS A 108 5.16 4.26 -17.16
CA LYS A 108 6.46 4.19 -17.86
C LYS A 108 6.49 3.03 -18.86
N LEU A 109 6.01 1.86 -18.47
CA LEU A 109 5.94 0.68 -19.35
C LEU A 109 4.98 0.88 -20.53
N ASN A 110 3.84 1.53 -20.30
CA ASN A 110 2.87 1.85 -21.37
C ASN A 110 3.44 2.88 -22.35
N MET A 111 4.13 3.91 -21.86
CA MET A 111 4.86 4.88 -22.69
C MET A 111 5.90 4.17 -23.58
N GLU A 112 6.69 3.28 -22.99
CA GLU A 112 7.69 2.49 -23.70
C GLU A 112 7.05 1.62 -24.80
N MET A 113 5.93 0.96 -24.49
CA MET A 113 5.17 0.16 -25.45
C MET A 113 4.56 1.03 -26.57
N MET A 114 4.13 2.26 -26.26
CA MET A 114 3.62 3.21 -27.25
C MET A 114 4.73 3.60 -28.24
N ILE A 115 5.92 3.94 -27.73
CA ILE A 115 7.10 4.28 -28.53
C ILE A 115 7.52 3.11 -29.43
N TYR A 116 7.46 1.88 -28.92
CA TYR A 116 7.69 0.65 -29.69
C TYR A 116 6.68 0.48 -30.82
N ASN A 117 5.39 0.63 -30.54
CA ASN A 117 4.32 0.47 -31.53
C ASN A 117 4.41 1.53 -32.64
N GLU A 118 4.74 2.77 -32.29
CA GLU A 118 4.93 3.86 -33.24
C GLU A 118 6.27 3.78 -34.00
N LYS A 119 7.14 2.81 -33.66
CA LYS A 119 8.49 2.65 -34.24
C LYS A 119 9.33 3.92 -34.18
N LYS A 120 9.14 4.74 -33.15
CA LYS A 120 9.87 6.02 -32.96
C LYS A 120 11.16 5.82 -32.18
N PHE A 121 12.01 6.84 -32.22
CA PHE A 121 13.28 6.92 -31.48
C PHE A 121 14.19 5.71 -31.74
N TYR A 122 14.53 4.97 -30.69
CA TYR A 122 15.43 3.82 -30.69
C TYR A 122 14.85 2.56 -31.37
N TYR A 123 13.57 2.57 -31.75
CA TYR A 123 12.94 1.49 -32.53
C TYR A 123 12.88 1.76 -34.03
N GLY A 124 13.19 2.98 -34.47
CA GLY A 124 13.19 3.34 -35.89
C GLY A 124 14.24 2.54 -36.68
N ASN A 125 13.92 2.19 -37.92
CA ASN A 125 14.85 1.59 -38.89
C ASN A 125 15.57 0.29 -38.45
N LYS A 126 14.99 -0.48 -37.50
CA LYS A 126 15.52 -1.77 -37.03
C LYS A 126 14.71 -2.97 -37.51
N LYS A 127 15.33 -4.15 -37.54
CA LYS A 127 14.61 -5.42 -37.76
C LYS A 127 13.69 -5.71 -36.58
N GLN A 128 12.64 -6.51 -36.83
CA GLN A 128 11.64 -6.83 -35.81
C GLN A 128 12.27 -7.48 -34.56
N VAL A 129 13.15 -8.46 -34.76
CA VAL A 129 13.85 -9.17 -33.68
C VAL A 129 14.65 -8.21 -32.80
N ASP A 130 15.36 -7.26 -33.40
CA ASP A 130 16.16 -6.27 -32.67
C ASP A 130 15.27 -5.33 -31.85
N ARG A 131 14.12 -4.90 -32.40
CA ARG A 131 13.16 -4.08 -31.68
C ARG A 131 12.59 -4.82 -30.47
N ASP A 132 12.22 -6.08 -30.65
CA ASP A 132 11.64 -6.91 -29.60
C ASP A 132 12.64 -7.09 -28.44
N TYR A 133 13.91 -7.30 -28.77
CA TYR A 133 14.98 -7.38 -27.78
C TYR A 133 15.23 -6.06 -27.05
N ILE A 134 15.25 -4.92 -27.76
CA ILE A 134 15.41 -3.59 -27.15
C ILE A 134 14.25 -3.31 -26.19
N LEU A 135 13.01 -3.61 -26.59
CA LEU A 135 11.83 -3.47 -25.73
C LEU A 135 11.95 -4.30 -24.47
N TYR A 136 12.31 -5.59 -24.61
CA TYR A 136 12.52 -6.45 -23.46
C TYR A 136 13.57 -5.91 -22.50
N LYS A 137 14.74 -5.48 -23.02
CA LYS A 137 15.82 -4.91 -22.20
C LYS A 137 15.33 -3.68 -21.42
N ARG A 138 14.60 -2.78 -22.08
CA ARG A 138 14.11 -1.55 -21.45
C ARG A 138 13.02 -1.80 -20.42
N ILE A 139 12.07 -2.68 -20.71
CA ILE A 139 11.03 -3.11 -19.75
C ILE A 139 11.67 -3.82 -18.55
N PHE A 140 12.64 -4.69 -18.79
CA PHE A 140 13.37 -5.38 -17.73
C PHE A 140 14.08 -4.38 -16.81
N TYR A 141 14.79 -3.41 -17.39
CA TYR A 141 15.45 -2.35 -16.63
C TYR A 141 14.45 -1.52 -15.83
N LEU A 142 13.38 -1.02 -16.46
CA LEU A 142 12.35 -0.23 -15.78
C LEU A 142 11.70 -0.99 -14.62
N SER A 143 11.49 -2.30 -14.77
CA SER A 143 10.84 -3.14 -13.76
C SER A 143 11.77 -3.52 -12.60
N ASN A 144 13.09 -3.50 -12.81
CA ASN A 144 14.09 -3.89 -11.80
C ASN A 144 14.97 -2.73 -11.31
N LYS A 145 14.71 -1.50 -11.75
CA LYS A 145 15.53 -0.32 -11.43
C LYS A 145 15.82 -0.18 -9.93
N GLU A 146 14.80 -0.29 -9.07
CA GLU A 146 14.98 -0.22 -7.61
C GLU A 146 15.80 -1.36 -7.01
N LYS A 147 15.89 -2.50 -7.70
CA LYS A 147 16.72 -3.63 -7.25
C LYS A 147 18.19 -3.32 -7.53
N PHE A 148 18.48 -2.80 -8.72
CA PHE A 148 19.83 -2.39 -9.11
C PHE A 148 20.35 -1.23 -8.27
N GLU A 149 19.55 -0.19 -8.02
CA GLU A 149 19.95 0.93 -7.16
C GLU A 149 20.27 0.47 -5.72
N ARG A 150 19.54 -0.54 -5.21
CA ARG A 150 19.82 -1.13 -3.88
C ARG A 150 21.07 -2.01 -3.86
N GLU A 151 21.37 -2.69 -4.95
CA GLU A 151 22.59 -3.49 -5.07
C GLU A 151 23.82 -2.57 -5.14
N GLU A 152 23.76 -1.48 -5.92
CA GLU A 152 24.82 -0.47 -6.00
C GLU A 152 25.12 0.17 -4.63
N ILE A 153 24.10 0.54 -3.85
CA ILE A 153 24.29 1.09 -2.50
C ILE A 153 24.98 0.07 -1.58
N LYS A 154 24.55 -1.20 -1.61
CA LYS A 154 25.16 -2.27 -0.80
C LYS A 154 26.59 -2.57 -1.19
N GLU A 155 26.94 -2.43 -2.47
CA GLU A 155 28.31 -2.59 -2.93
C GLU A 155 29.18 -1.42 -2.46
N TRP A 156 28.65 -0.20 -2.51
CA TRP A 156 29.34 0.98 -1.97
C TRP A 156 29.59 0.89 -0.46
N GLU A 157 28.62 0.40 0.33
CA GLU A 157 28.75 0.14 1.78
C GLU A 157 29.75 -0.96 2.14
N LYS A 158 30.10 -1.85 1.20
CA LYS A 158 31.12 -2.89 1.43
C LYS A 158 32.54 -2.41 1.11
N GLN A 159 32.66 -1.33 0.35
CA GLN A 159 33.93 -0.77 -0.12
C GLN A 159 34.40 0.42 0.72
N ASN A 160 33.54 0.98 1.58
CA ASN A 160 33.82 2.08 2.50
C ASN A 160 33.46 1.70 3.93
#